data_AF-A0A935X7V9-F1
#
_entry.id   AF-A0A935X7V9-F1
#
_cell.length_a   1.000
_cell.length_b   1.000
_cell.length_c   1.000
_cell.angle_alpha   90.00
_cell.angle_beta   90.00
_cell.angle_gamma   90.00
#
_symmetry.space_group_name_H-M   'P 1'
#
loop_
_entity.id
_entity.type
_entity.pdbx_description
1 polymer ?
#
loop_
_entity_poly.entity_id
_entity_poly.type
_entity_poly.pdbx_seq_one_letter_code
_entity_poly.pdbx_strand_id
1 'polypeptide(L)'
;METDVLVVGAGPTGLMMANQLARFGVRVTIVDRHSGPAQQSRAMAVQARTLEIYRKLGVADQALALGQRGTAANLWARGRPTARVPLGDIGQDISAFPFVLMLGQDENERILGGHLRQGGVEIHWNTELTALEHAADHERATLRTPDGSTSTVRAAYVCGCDGAHSAVRRLNGIGFPARPTNRRSLSRTRSRKGRCGRAS
;
A
#
# COMPACT_ATOMS: atom_id res chain seq x y z
N MET A 1 -26.28 3.01 -5.23
CA MET A 1 -25.80 1.99 -4.26
C MET A 1 -25.81 2.61 -2.86
N GLU A 2 -25.97 1.81 -1.81
CA GLU A 2 -25.94 2.26 -0.42
C GLU A 2 -24.99 1.37 0.40
N THR A 3 -24.18 1.98 1.25
CA THR A 3 -23.18 1.30 2.09
C THR A 3 -22.97 2.09 3.38
N ASP A 4 -22.39 1.49 4.42
CA ASP A 4 -22.05 2.26 5.63
C ASP A 4 -20.74 3.02 5.39
N VAL A 5 -19.75 2.36 4.78
CA VAL A 5 -18.46 2.97 4.47
C VAL A 5 -18.05 2.70 3.02
N LEU A 6 -17.74 3.76 2.28
CA LEU A 6 -17.08 3.67 0.98
C LEU A 6 -15.56 3.84 1.17
N VAL A 7 -14.79 2.79 0.86
CA VAL A 7 -13.32 2.84 0.80
C VAL A 7 -12.89 3.12 -0.64
N VAL A 8 -12.11 4.19 -0.83
CA VAL A 8 -11.63 4.62 -2.16
C VAL A 8 -10.15 4.29 -2.28
N GLY A 9 -9.81 3.31 -3.12
CA GLY A 9 -8.48 2.75 -3.32
C GLY A 9 -8.34 1.36 -2.70
N ALA A 10 -7.95 0.38 -3.51
CA ALA A 10 -7.69 -1.02 -3.16
C ALA A 10 -6.19 -1.35 -3.12
N GLY A 11 -5.37 -0.38 -2.69
CA GLY A 11 -3.99 -0.64 -2.27
C GLY A 11 -3.91 -1.22 -0.84
N PRO A 12 -2.71 -1.40 -0.28
CA PRO A 12 -2.53 -2.05 1.03
C PRO A 12 -3.35 -1.41 2.16
N THR A 13 -3.42 -0.07 2.19
CA THR A 13 -4.20 0.67 3.19
C THR A 13 -5.69 0.42 3.06
N GLY A 14 -6.24 0.50 1.85
CA GLY A 14 -7.68 0.35 1.62
C GLY A 14 -8.14 -1.09 1.79
N LEU A 15 -7.35 -2.06 1.33
CA LEU A 15 -7.61 -3.47 1.58
C LEU A 15 -7.62 -3.77 3.09
N MET A 16 -6.63 -3.28 3.85
CA MET A 16 -6.63 -3.45 5.31
C MET A 16 -7.83 -2.77 5.97
N MET A 17 -8.16 -1.54 5.57
CA MET A 17 -9.31 -0.80 6.09
C MET A 17 -10.61 -1.58 5.87
N ALA A 18 -10.87 -2.03 4.65
CA ALA A 18 -12.05 -2.82 4.32
C ALA A 18 -12.11 -4.13 5.11
N ASN A 19 -10.97 -4.82 5.27
CA ASN A 19 -10.89 -6.05 6.06
C ASN A 19 -11.25 -5.82 7.53
N GLN A 20 -10.77 -4.73 8.15
CA GLN A 20 -11.11 -4.41 9.53
C GLN A 20 -12.59 -4.04 9.68
N LEU A 21 -13.13 -3.22 8.76
CA LEU A 21 -14.54 -2.85 8.77
C LEU A 21 -15.45 -4.08 8.64
N ALA A 22 -15.16 -4.94 7.67
CA ALA A 22 -15.89 -6.19 7.46
C ALA A 22 -15.83 -7.11 8.69
N ARG A 23 -14.67 -7.20 9.35
CA ARG A 23 -14.50 -7.98 10.60
C ARG A 23 -15.38 -7.48 11.75
N PHE A 24 -15.74 -6.20 11.77
CA PHE A 24 -16.67 -5.62 12.75
C PHE A 24 -18.13 -5.60 12.28
N GLY A 25 -18.44 -6.23 11.14
CA GLY A 25 -19.80 -6.31 10.60
C GLY A 25 -20.29 -5.02 9.93
N VAL A 26 -19.40 -4.09 9.61
CA VAL A 26 -19.74 -2.84 8.90
C VAL A 26 -19.90 -3.14 7.41
N ARG A 27 -21.00 -2.69 6.78
CA ARG A 27 -21.19 -2.84 5.33
C ARG A 27 -20.22 -1.91 4.61
N VAL A 28 -19.28 -2.50 3.89
CA VAL A 28 -18.21 -1.78 3.20
C VAL A 28 -18.27 -2.01 1.70
N THR A 29 -18.12 -0.94 0.94
CA THR A 29 -17.87 -0.98 -0.50
C THR A 29 -16.46 -0.48 -0.75
N ILE A 30 -15.68 -1.21 -1.54
CA ILE A 30 -14.33 -0.79 -1.93
C ILE A 30 -14.22 -0.63 -3.46
N VAL A 31 -13.73 0.52 -3.89
CA VAL A 31 -13.57 0.88 -5.31
C VAL A 31 -12.10 1.19 -5.60
N ASP A 32 -11.63 0.86 -6.79
CA ASP A 32 -10.32 1.30 -7.27
C ASP A 32 -10.38 1.59 -8.77
N ARG A 33 -9.74 2.68 -9.19
CA ARG A 33 -9.67 3.11 -10.58
C ARG A 33 -8.76 2.23 -11.45
N HIS A 34 -7.83 1.49 -10.86
CA HIS A 34 -6.96 0.57 -11.58
C HIS A 34 -7.73 -0.71 -11.94
N SER A 35 -7.22 -1.43 -12.93
CA SER A 35 -7.84 -2.67 -13.43
C SER A 35 -7.61 -3.90 -12.54
N GLY A 36 -6.76 -3.78 -11.52
CA GLY A 36 -6.42 -4.86 -10.61
C GLY A 36 -5.29 -4.49 -9.65
N PRO A 37 -4.81 -5.47 -8.86
CA PRO A 37 -3.69 -5.30 -7.93
C PRO A 37 -2.42 -4.79 -8.61
N ALA A 38 -1.52 -4.21 -7.82
CA ALA A 38 -0.25 -3.71 -8.29
C ALA A 38 0.59 -4.82 -8.95
N GLN A 39 0.97 -4.62 -10.21
CA GLN A 39 1.78 -5.59 -10.99
C GLN A 39 3.29 -5.47 -10.74
N GLN A 40 3.73 -4.44 -10.00
CA GLN A 40 5.13 -4.27 -9.65
C GLN A 40 5.37 -4.81 -8.25
N SER A 41 6.10 -5.94 -8.15
CA SER A 41 6.51 -6.47 -6.86
C SER A 41 7.54 -5.52 -6.23
N ARG A 42 7.06 -4.70 -5.30
CA ARG A 42 7.92 -3.98 -4.37
C ARG A 42 8.01 -4.86 -3.12
N ALA A 43 9.23 -5.29 -2.80
CA ALA A 43 9.47 -5.99 -1.54
C ALA A 43 9.10 -5.04 -0.38
N MET A 44 8.19 -5.48 0.48
CA MET A 44 7.82 -4.78 1.70
C MET A 44 8.50 -5.44 2.89
N ALA A 45 9.10 -4.61 3.75
CA ALA A 45 9.51 -5.02 5.08
C ALA A 45 8.29 -4.93 6.02
N VAL A 46 7.61 -6.06 6.22
CA VAL A 46 6.48 -6.20 7.13
C VAL A 46 7.02 -6.37 8.55
N GLN A 47 6.69 -5.42 9.43
CA GLN A 47 7.15 -5.43 10.82
C GLN A 47 6.35 -6.39 11.68
N ALA A 48 6.93 -6.80 12.81
CA ALA A 48 6.30 -7.63 13.84
C ALA A 48 4.88 -7.14 14.19
N ARG A 49 4.70 -5.83 14.39
CA ARG A 49 3.39 -5.25 14.73
C ARG A 49 2.34 -5.45 13.63
N THR A 50 2.75 -5.38 12.36
CA THR A 50 1.84 -5.67 11.23
C THR A 50 1.46 -7.15 11.22
N LEU A 51 2.39 -8.06 11.50
CA LEU A 51 2.10 -9.50 11.62
C LEU A 51 1.15 -9.81 12.79
N GLU A 52 1.25 -9.09 13.91
CA GLU A 52 0.27 -9.19 15.00
C GLU A 52 -1.14 -8.78 14.57
N ILE A 53 -1.25 -7.75 13.74
CA ILE A 53 -2.53 -7.31 13.15
C ILE A 53 -3.03 -8.39 12.18
N TYR A 54 -2.16 -8.95 11.34
CA TYR A 54 -2.50 -10.05 10.44
C TYR A 54 -2.96 -11.29 11.20
N ARG A 55 -2.37 -11.58 12.36
CA ARG A 55 -2.80 -12.68 13.23
C ARG A 55 -4.21 -12.46 13.75
N LYS A 56 -4.54 -11.23 14.16
CA LYS A 56 -5.91 -10.88 14.58
C LYS A 56 -6.92 -10.95 13.43
N LEU A 57 -6.47 -10.73 12.20
CA LEU A 57 -7.28 -10.86 10.99
C LEU A 57 -7.35 -12.32 10.48
N GLY A 58 -6.49 -13.22 10.96
CA GLY A 58 -6.43 -14.62 10.52
C GLY A 58 -5.63 -14.85 9.23
N VAL A 59 -4.81 -13.89 8.80
CA VAL A 59 -4.01 -13.97 7.55
C VAL A 59 -2.51 -14.05 7.78
N ALA A 60 -2.05 -14.10 9.05
CA ALA A 60 -0.63 -14.16 9.38
C ALA A 60 0.05 -15.42 8.81
N ASP A 61 -0.59 -16.58 8.89
CA ASP A 61 0.02 -17.83 8.43
C ASP A 61 0.22 -17.84 6.92
N GLN A 62 -0.72 -17.29 6.16
CA GLN A 62 -0.57 -17.09 4.71
C GLN A 62 0.57 -16.13 4.39
N ALA A 63 0.69 -15.02 5.12
CA ALA A 63 1.80 -14.08 4.97
C ALA A 63 3.15 -14.74 5.27
N LEU A 64 3.22 -15.55 6.34
CA LEU A 64 4.44 -16.28 6.72
C LEU A 64 4.81 -17.37 5.72
N ALA A 65 3.83 -18.01 5.08
CA ALA A 65 4.07 -19.06 4.09
C ALA A 65 4.64 -18.50 2.78
N LEU A 66 4.23 -17.29 2.40
CA LEU A 66 4.67 -16.65 1.15
C LEU A 66 5.90 -15.75 1.35
N GLY A 67 6.02 -15.11 2.51
CA GLY A 67 7.13 -14.21 2.83
C GLY A 67 8.41 -14.91 3.28
N GLN A 68 9.50 -14.14 3.37
CA GLN A 68 10.81 -14.61 3.83
C GLN A 68 11.26 -13.84 5.07
N ARG A 69 11.70 -14.53 6.12
CA ARG A 69 12.18 -13.86 7.34
C ARG A 69 13.54 -13.19 7.07
N GLY A 70 13.63 -11.91 7.35
CA GLY A 70 14.87 -11.14 7.26
C GLY A 70 15.84 -11.54 8.36
N THR A 71 16.98 -12.13 7.99
CA THR A 71 18.00 -12.60 8.95
C THR A 71 19.09 -11.57 9.23
N ALA A 72 19.38 -10.69 8.26
CA ALA A 72 20.38 -9.64 8.40
C ALA A 72 20.14 -8.51 7.39
N ALA A 73 20.55 -7.29 7.74
CA ALA A 73 20.70 -6.18 6.81
C ALA A 73 22.16 -6.06 6.36
N ASN A 74 22.39 -6.05 5.05
CA ASN A 74 23.73 -5.87 4.47
C ASN A 74 23.89 -4.43 4.00
N LEU A 75 24.89 -3.72 4.52
CA LEU A 75 25.22 -2.35 4.14
C LEU A 75 26.34 -2.36 3.11
N TRP A 76 26.10 -1.68 1.99
CA TRP A 76 27.05 -1.56 0.89
C TRP A 76 27.39 -0.09 0.64
N ALA A 77 28.68 0.23 0.56
CA ALA A 77 29.15 1.56 0.22
C ALA A 77 30.13 1.46 -0.96
N ARG A 78 29.90 2.27 -2.00
CA ARG A 78 30.74 2.28 -3.23
C ARG A 78 30.93 0.88 -3.84
N GLY A 79 29.87 0.06 -3.81
CA GLY A 79 29.88 -1.31 -4.36
C GLY A 79 30.64 -2.34 -3.50
N ARG A 80 31.06 -2.00 -2.29
CA ARG A 80 31.73 -2.92 -1.35
C ARG A 80 30.88 -3.17 -0.11
N PRO A 81 30.82 -4.42 0.39
CA PRO A 81 30.15 -4.70 1.65
C PRO A 81 30.91 -3.97 2.77
N THR A 82 30.19 -3.20 3.57
CA THR A 82 30.74 -2.35 4.62
C THR A 82 30.37 -2.84 6.02
N ALA A 83 29.18 -3.41 6.18
CA ALA A 83 28.74 -4.02 7.41
C ALA A 83 27.59 -5.01 7.16
N ARG A 84 27.44 -5.97 8.08
CA ARG A 84 26.28 -6.86 8.17
C ARG A 84 25.69 -6.72 9.56
N VAL A 85 24.43 -6.35 9.65
CA VAL A 85 23.69 -6.20 10.90
C VAL A 85 22.75 -7.39 11.05
N PRO A 86 23.01 -8.34 11.97
CA PRO A 86 22.09 -9.43 12.25
C PRO A 86 20.74 -8.91 12.75
N LEU A 87 19.65 -9.53 12.31
CA LEU A 87 18.28 -9.18 12.70
C LEU A 87 17.56 -10.28 13.50
N GLY A 88 18.21 -11.43 13.72
CA GLY A 88 17.58 -12.68 14.18
C GLY A 88 16.94 -12.62 15.57
N ASP A 89 17.43 -11.77 16.47
CA ASP A 89 16.92 -11.68 17.84
C ASP A 89 16.13 -10.38 18.10
N ILE A 90 15.81 -9.62 17.04
CA ILE A 90 15.15 -8.33 17.21
C ILE A 90 13.72 -8.54 17.71
N GLY A 91 13.51 -8.19 18.97
CA GLY A 91 12.18 -8.20 19.61
C GLY A 91 11.72 -9.56 20.11
N GLN A 92 12.63 -10.50 20.38
CA GLN A 92 12.30 -11.82 20.95
C GLN A 92 11.45 -11.74 22.22
N ASP A 93 11.71 -10.77 23.10
CA ASP A 93 10.94 -10.57 24.33
C ASP A 93 9.72 -9.64 24.16
N ILE A 94 9.45 -9.17 22.94
CA ILE A 94 8.44 -8.13 22.66
C ILE A 94 7.28 -8.68 21.84
N SER A 95 7.55 -9.55 20.86
CA SER A 95 6.54 -10.02 19.92
C SER A 95 6.69 -11.50 19.60
N ALA A 96 5.55 -12.16 19.34
CA ALA A 96 5.51 -13.51 18.79
C ALA A 96 6.07 -13.60 17.35
N PHE A 97 6.33 -12.46 16.71
CA PHE A 97 6.97 -12.37 15.40
C PHE A 97 8.28 -11.59 15.50
N PRO A 98 9.33 -12.13 16.15
CA PRO A 98 10.58 -11.40 16.43
C PRO A 98 11.49 -11.33 15.20
N PHE A 99 10.94 -10.84 14.09
CA PHE A 99 11.61 -10.70 12.81
C PHE A 99 10.88 -9.71 11.91
N VAL A 100 11.59 -9.21 10.91
CA VAL A 100 10.98 -8.51 9.77
C VAL A 100 10.67 -9.55 8.71
N LEU A 101 9.45 -9.56 8.20
CA LEU A 101 9.06 -10.42 7.08
C LEU A 101 9.19 -9.64 5.77
N MET A 102 9.98 -10.16 4.84
CA MET A 102 10.04 -9.68 3.47
C MET A 102 8.89 -10.31 2.69
N LEU A 103 7.88 -9.52 2.35
CA LEU A 103 6.70 -9.96 1.60
C LEU A 103 6.48 -9.01 0.43
N GLY A 104 6.22 -9.54 -0.76
CA GLY A 104 5.90 -8.70 -1.93
C GLY A 104 4.60 -7.93 -1.71
N GLN A 105 4.54 -6.68 -2.17
CA GLN A 105 3.29 -5.91 -2.10
C GLN A 105 2.15 -6.61 -2.86
N ASP A 106 2.45 -7.24 -4.00
CA ASP A 106 1.48 -7.98 -4.79
C ASP A 106 0.91 -9.19 -4.04
N GLU A 107 1.76 -9.90 -3.29
CA GLU A 107 1.33 -11.01 -2.43
C GLU A 107 0.49 -10.52 -1.27
N ASN A 108 0.89 -9.40 -0.66
CA ASN A 108 0.13 -8.78 0.42
C ASN A 108 -1.28 -8.36 -0.03
N GLU A 109 -1.38 -7.71 -1.20
CA GLU A 109 -2.66 -7.33 -1.79
C GLU A 109 -3.50 -8.57 -2.17
N ARG A 110 -2.86 -9.65 -2.65
CA ARG A 110 -3.52 -10.92 -2.95
C ARG A 110 -4.11 -11.57 -1.70
N ILE A 111 -3.34 -11.62 -0.60
CA ILE A 111 -3.80 -12.16 0.69
C ILE A 111 -5.01 -11.36 1.18
N LEU A 112 -4.88 -10.04 1.29
CA LEU A 112 -5.94 -9.18 1.84
C LEU A 112 -7.18 -9.12 0.94
N GLY A 113 -6.99 -9.09 -0.38
CA GLY A 113 -8.08 -9.13 -1.35
C GLY A 113 -8.76 -10.50 -1.43
N GLY A 114 -8.02 -11.60 -1.20
CA GLY A 114 -8.57 -12.94 -1.07
C GLY A 114 -9.45 -13.07 0.18
N HIS A 115 -8.97 -12.56 1.33
CA HIS A 115 -9.72 -12.58 2.59
C HIS A 115 -11.04 -11.80 2.49
N LEU A 116 -11.04 -10.62 1.84
CA LEU A 116 -12.27 -9.86 1.60
C LEU A 116 -13.30 -10.65 0.79
N ARG A 117 -12.88 -11.28 -0.31
CA ARG A 117 -13.78 -12.09 -1.15
C ARG A 117 -14.34 -13.30 -0.42
N GLN A 118 -13.53 -13.96 0.40
CA GLN A 118 -14.00 -15.05 1.27
C GLN A 118 -15.05 -14.56 2.27
N GLY A 119 -14.94 -13.31 2.73
CA GLY A 119 -15.94 -12.64 3.56
C GLY A 119 -17.12 -12.03 2.79
N GLY A 120 -17.23 -12.26 1.47
CA GLY A 120 -18.32 -11.76 0.64
C GLY A 120 -18.21 -10.29 0.22
N VAL A 121 -17.05 -9.66 0.41
CA VAL A 121 -16.79 -8.27 -0.01
C VAL A 121 -16.02 -8.27 -1.33
N GLU A 122 -16.69 -7.82 -2.39
CA GLU A 122 -16.07 -7.66 -3.70
C GLU A 122 -15.38 -6.31 -3.88
N ILE A 123 -14.31 -6.30 -4.68
CA ILE A 123 -13.57 -5.09 -5.04
C ILE A 123 -14.04 -4.62 -6.41
N HIS A 124 -14.54 -3.39 -6.48
CA HIS A 124 -14.98 -2.77 -7.73
C HIS A 124 -13.78 -2.10 -8.43
N TRP A 125 -13.09 -2.88 -9.26
CA TRP A 125 -12.01 -2.40 -10.12
C TRP A 125 -12.53 -1.52 -11.26
N ASN A 126 -11.62 -0.75 -11.88
CA ASN A 126 -11.94 0.23 -12.92
C ASN A 126 -13.08 1.19 -12.53
N THR A 127 -13.20 1.50 -11.24
CA THR A 127 -14.25 2.34 -10.69
C THR A 127 -13.62 3.52 -9.96
N GLU A 128 -13.82 4.73 -10.48
CA GLU A 128 -13.11 5.93 -10.03
C GLU A 128 -14.04 6.93 -9.35
N LEU A 129 -13.69 7.40 -8.16
CA LEU A 129 -14.36 8.53 -7.51
C LEU A 129 -14.06 9.82 -8.29
N THR A 130 -15.11 10.49 -8.77
CA THR A 130 -15.00 11.72 -9.56
C THR A 130 -15.54 12.95 -8.84
N ALA A 131 -16.52 12.78 -7.95
CA ALA A 131 -17.05 13.85 -7.12
C ALA A 131 -17.46 13.32 -5.75
N LEU A 132 -17.42 14.19 -4.75
CA LEU A 132 -17.82 13.92 -3.38
C LEU A 132 -18.56 15.14 -2.85
N GLU A 133 -19.79 14.92 -2.39
CA GLU A 133 -20.68 15.95 -1.84
C GLU A 133 -21.08 15.55 -0.41
N HIS A 134 -20.98 16.50 0.51
CA HIS A 134 -21.36 16.32 1.90
C HIS A 134 -22.83 16.73 2.08
N ALA A 135 -23.70 15.76 2.39
CA ALA A 135 -25.08 16.04 2.82
C ALA A 135 -25.15 16.13 4.35
N ALA A 136 -26.33 16.47 4.88
CA ALA A 136 -26.51 16.66 6.33
C ALA A 136 -26.30 15.37 7.15
N ASP A 137 -26.62 14.21 6.57
CA ASP A 137 -26.65 12.91 7.25
C ASP A 137 -25.80 11.82 6.55
N HIS A 138 -25.22 12.13 5.39
CA HIS A 138 -24.45 11.17 4.61
C HIS A 138 -23.48 11.85 3.64
N GLU A 139 -22.58 11.04 3.09
CA GLU A 139 -21.71 11.36 1.98
C GLU A 139 -22.33 10.86 0.67
N ARG A 140 -22.29 11.69 -0.36
CA ARG A 140 -22.70 11.34 -1.72
C ARG A 140 -21.47 11.29 -2.62
N ALA A 141 -21.06 10.09 -2.98
CA ALA A 141 -19.93 9.83 -3.86
C ALA A 141 -20.41 9.53 -5.29
N THR A 142 -19.86 10.24 -6.26
CA THR A 142 -20.06 9.95 -7.69
C THR A 142 -18.89 9.13 -8.21
N LEU A 143 -19.21 7.97 -8.77
CA LEU A 143 -18.26 7.02 -9.33
C LEU A 143 -18.41 6.96 -10.84
N ARG A 144 -17.30 6.99 -11.57
CA ARG A 144 -17.24 6.55 -12.97
C ARG A 144 -17.02 5.05 -12.99
N THR A 145 -17.90 4.33 -13.67
CA THR A 145 -17.90 2.87 -13.80
C THR A 145 -17.09 2.40 -15.02
N PRO A 146 -16.82 1.09 -15.16
CA PRO A 146 -15.98 0.56 -16.24
C PRO A 146 -16.52 0.81 -17.65
N ASP A 147 -17.83 0.96 -17.81
CA ASP A 147 -18.52 1.30 -19.06
C ASP A 147 -18.49 2.80 -19.39
N GLY A 148 -17.88 3.63 -18.52
CA GLY A 148 -17.79 5.08 -18.66
C GLY A 148 -19.03 5.82 -18.14
N SER A 149 -20.07 5.11 -17.68
CA SER A 149 -21.24 5.74 -17.07
C SER A 149 -20.90 6.27 -15.66
N THR A 150 -21.86 6.99 -15.08
CA THR A 150 -21.72 7.50 -13.72
C THR A 150 -22.75 6.84 -12.82
N SER A 151 -22.34 6.52 -11.60
CA SER A 151 -23.20 5.95 -10.56
C SER A 151 -22.99 6.69 -9.25
N THR A 152 -24.03 6.75 -8.43
CA THR A 152 -23.97 7.41 -7.12
C THR A 152 -24.01 6.38 -5.99
N VAL A 153 -23.14 6.58 -5.00
CA VAL A 153 -23.11 5.85 -3.75
C VAL A 153 -23.50 6.78 -2.62
N ARG A 154 -24.47 6.35 -1.81
CA ARG A 154 -24.77 6.94 -0.51
C ARG A 154 -23.99 6.18 0.56
N ALA A 155 -23.15 6.87 1.33
CA ALA A 155 -22.36 6.27 2.40
C ALA A 155 -22.44 7.11 3.67
N ALA A 156 -22.41 6.50 4.86
CA ALA A 156 -22.28 7.27 6.10
C ALA A 156 -20.88 7.89 6.22
N TYR A 157 -19.86 7.20 5.72
CA TYR A 157 -18.48 7.68 5.67
C TYR A 157 -17.76 7.32 4.36
N VAL A 158 -16.80 8.16 3.98
CA VAL A 158 -15.85 7.88 2.88
C VAL A 158 -14.43 7.84 3.43
N CYS A 159 -13.72 6.74 3.20
CA CYS A 159 -12.31 6.58 3.57
C CYS A 159 -11.41 6.73 2.34
N GLY A 160 -10.63 7.82 2.29
CA GLY A 160 -9.62 8.05 1.26
C GLY A 160 -8.37 7.19 1.45
N CYS A 161 -8.27 6.11 0.69
CA CYS A 161 -7.13 5.17 0.66
C CYS A 161 -6.44 5.16 -0.73
N ASP A 162 -6.60 6.23 -1.49
CA ASP A 162 -6.30 6.40 -2.92
C ASP A 162 -4.92 7.02 -3.20
N GLY A 163 -4.00 6.87 -2.23
CA GLY A 163 -2.57 7.11 -2.40
C GLY A 163 -2.12 8.57 -2.50
N ALA A 164 -0.91 8.79 -2.99
CA ALA A 164 -0.26 10.10 -3.02
C ALA A 164 -1.06 11.17 -3.80
N HIS A 165 -1.75 10.74 -4.86
CA HIS A 165 -2.63 11.57 -5.67
C HIS A 165 -4.10 11.38 -5.30
N SER A 166 -4.40 11.26 -4.01
CA SER A 166 -5.75 11.09 -3.47
C SER A 166 -6.74 12.12 -4.05
N ALA A 167 -7.79 11.60 -4.70
CA ALA A 167 -8.97 12.34 -5.12
C ALA A 167 -9.79 12.76 -3.91
N VAL A 168 -9.99 11.87 -2.91
CA VAL A 168 -10.73 12.21 -1.68
C VAL A 168 -10.12 13.44 -0.99
N ARG A 169 -8.79 13.46 -0.83
CA ARG A 169 -8.08 14.62 -0.26
C ARG A 169 -8.33 15.90 -1.05
N ARG A 170 -8.23 15.84 -2.39
CA ARG A 170 -8.43 17.01 -3.26
C ARG A 170 -9.86 17.51 -3.25
N LEU A 171 -10.84 16.61 -3.32
CA LEU A 171 -12.27 16.94 -3.31
C LEU A 171 -12.69 17.61 -1.99
N ASN A 172 -12.01 17.31 -0.89
CA ASN A 172 -12.19 17.98 0.40
C ASN A 172 -11.35 19.25 0.59
N GLY A 173 -10.62 19.71 -0.43
CA GLY A 173 -9.75 20.89 -0.32
C GLY A 173 -8.58 20.74 0.67
N ILE A 174 -8.21 19.51 1.04
CA ILE A 174 -7.14 19.26 2.03
C ILE A 174 -5.78 19.41 1.34
N GLY A 175 -4.99 20.38 1.82
CA GLY A 175 -3.64 20.65 1.32
C GLY A 175 -2.65 19.51 1.61
N PHE A 176 -1.64 19.38 0.75
CA PHE A 176 -0.49 18.47 0.98
C PHE A 176 0.81 19.20 0.61
N PRO A 177 1.37 19.99 1.54
CA PRO A 177 2.56 20.79 1.26
C PRO A 177 3.76 19.86 1.00
N ALA A 178 4.19 19.78 -0.26
CA ALA A 178 5.38 19.04 -0.63
C ALA A 178 6.63 19.88 -0.33
N ARG A 179 7.61 19.31 0.38
CA ARG A 179 8.98 19.82 0.33
C ARG A 179 9.61 19.32 -0.98
N PRO A 180 10.27 20.18 -1.77
CA PRO A 180 10.94 19.73 -2.99
C PRO A 180 11.97 18.66 -2.63
N THR A 181 11.84 17.47 -3.22
CA THR A 181 12.83 16.41 -3.10
C THR A 181 14.10 16.90 -3.78
N ASN A 182 15.17 17.09 -3.00
CA ASN A 182 16.47 17.48 -3.55
C ASN A 182 17.01 16.31 -4.38
N ARG A 183 16.70 16.29 -5.67
CA ARG A 183 17.21 15.33 -6.66
C ARG A 183 18.70 15.61 -6.91
N ARG A 184 19.54 15.43 -5.90
CA ARG A 184 20.97 15.14 -6.15
C ARG A 184 21.05 13.68 -6.57
N SER A 185 20.66 13.42 -7.81
CA SER A 185 21.04 12.19 -8.50
C SER A 185 22.56 12.06 -8.40
N LEU A 186 23.04 10.94 -7.86
CA LEU A 186 24.42 10.49 -8.00
C LEU A 186 24.72 10.44 -9.51
N SER A 187 25.31 11.52 -10.03
CA SER A 187 25.71 11.60 -11.43
C SER A 187 26.85 10.62 -11.64
N ARG A 188 26.66 9.75 -12.62
CA ARG A 188 27.67 8.84 -13.19
C ARG A 188 28.98 9.62 -13.35
N THR A 189 30.03 9.20 -12.63
CA THR A 189 31.41 9.55 -12.98
C THR A 189 31.69 9.04 -14.39
N ARG A 190 31.51 9.92 -15.39
CA ARG A 190 32.16 9.76 -16.69
C ARG A 190 33.66 9.79 -16.43
N SER A 191 34.30 8.64 -16.54
CA SER A 191 35.74 8.50 -16.68
C SER A 191 36.22 9.47 -17.76
N ARG A 192 36.84 10.58 -17.37
CA ARG A 192 37.73 11.36 -18.23
C ARG A 192 38.94 10.46 -18.52
N LYS A 193 38.97 9.81 -19.68
CA LYS A 193 40.25 9.36 -20.26
C LYS A 193 41.05 10.62 -20.55
N GLY A 194 42.03 10.89 -19.70
CA GLY A 194 43.03 11.93 -19.90
C GLY A 194 43.84 11.62 -21.16
N ARG A 195 43.99 12.65 -22.00
CA ARG A 195 45.10 12.76 -22.93
C ARG A 195 46.40 12.79 -22.13
N CYS A 196 47.35 11.92 -22.47
CA CYS A 196 48.77 12.17 -22.32
C CYS A 196 49.40 11.98 -23.71
N GLY A 197 49.86 13.09 -24.33
CA GLY A 197 51.05 13.04 -25.21
C GLY A 197 52.30 13.05 -24.31
N ARG A 198 53.54 12.81 -24.74
CA ARG A 198 54.26 12.84 -26.03
C ARG A 198 55.63 12.11 -25.81
N ALA A 199 56.32 11.83 -26.92
CA ALA A 199 57.77 11.55 -27.06
C ALA A 199 58.25 10.21 -26.45
N SER A 200 59.08 9.40 -27.11
CA SER A 200 60.15 9.69 -28.09
C SER A 200 60.02 8.94 -29.41
#